data_AF-A0A3R7KLG4-F1
#
_entry.id   AF-A0A3R7KLG4-F1
#
_cell.length_a   1.000
_cell.length_b   1.000
_cell.length_c   1.000
_cell.angle_alpha   90.00
_cell.angle_beta   90.00
_cell.angle_gamma   90.00
#
_symmetry.space_group_name_H-M   'P 1'
#
loop_
_entity.id
_entity.type
_entity.pdbx_description
1 polymer ?
#
loop_
_entity_poly.entity_id
_entity_poly.type
_entity_poly.pdbx_seq_one_letter_code
_entity_poly.pdbx_strand_id
1 'polypeptide(L)'
;MRRKSVWLEKGKKAPIAVVVGDVLDDVRMIRIPALRVCALRFSKSARERITGAGGECLTFDQLAMVAPTGKNTFLLRGRKSGRESVKHFGAAGVPGSHAKPFTSNRGKERQRVGSRRRAFRHK
;
A
#
# COMPACT_ATOMS: atom_id res chain seq x y z
N MET A 1 8.09 -0.32 -16.32
CA MET A 1 8.32 -1.12 -15.10
C MET A 1 7.58 -2.45 -15.23
N ARG A 2 8.26 -3.49 -15.74
CA ARG A 2 7.69 -4.84 -15.83
C ARG A 2 7.33 -5.31 -14.42
N ARG A 3 6.06 -5.56 -14.12
CA ARG A 3 5.66 -6.24 -12.88
C ARG A 3 6.33 -7.61 -12.92
N LYS A 4 7.36 -7.83 -12.10
CA LYS A 4 8.00 -9.15 -12.03
C LYS A 4 6.94 -10.15 -11.58
N SER A 5 6.56 -11.05 -12.47
CA SER A 5 5.59 -12.13 -12.27
C SER A 5 6.20 -13.29 -11.46
N VAL A 6 6.96 -12.97 -10.40
CA VAL A 6 7.65 -13.97 -9.56
C VAL A 6 6.65 -14.95 -8.92
N TRP A 7 5.41 -14.51 -8.77
CA TRP A 7 4.30 -15.26 -8.20
C TRP A 7 3.63 -16.25 -9.15
N LEU A 8 3.99 -16.24 -10.43
CA LEU A 8 3.32 -17.00 -11.50
C LEU A 8 4.28 -17.95 -12.25
N GLU A 9 5.54 -18.08 -11.81
CA GLU A 9 6.47 -19.02 -12.43
C GLU A 9 6.03 -20.47 -12.15
N LYS A 10 5.64 -21.19 -13.21
CA LYS A 10 5.31 -22.62 -13.14
C LYS A 10 6.53 -23.41 -12.64
N GLY A 11 6.31 -24.27 -11.64
CA GLY A 11 7.33 -25.18 -11.10
C GLY A 11 8.16 -24.63 -9.92
N LYS A 12 7.93 -23.39 -9.48
CA LYS A 12 8.60 -22.84 -8.27
C LYS A 12 7.59 -22.45 -7.20
N LYS A 13 7.98 -22.66 -5.94
CA LYS A 13 7.20 -22.17 -4.79
C LYS A 13 7.21 -20.65 -4.77
N ALA A 14 6.04 -20.05 -4.57
CA ALA A 14 5.90 -18.60 -4.44
C ALA A 14 6.84 -18.05 -3.34
N PRO A 15 7.44 -16.87 -3.54
CA PRO A 15 8.31 -16.27 -2.54
C PRO A 15 7.54 -15.87 -1.27
N ILE A 16 8.24 -15.73 -0.15
CA ILE A 16 7.64 -15.19 1.08
C ILE A 16 7.48 -13.68 0.90
N ALA A 17 6.26 -13.15 1.04
CA ALA A 17 6.00 -11.72 1.01
C ALA A 17 6.48 -11.07 2.31
N VAL A 18 7.48 -10.19 2.26
CA VAL A 18 8.04 -9.56 3.45
C VAL A 18 7.64 -8.09 3.48
N VAL A 19 6.99 -7.66 4.57
CA VAL A 19 6.57 -6.28 4.78
C VAL A 19 7.17 -5.77 6.09
N VAL A 20 8.04 -4.76 6.01
CA VAL A 20 8.50 -4.03 7.20
C VAL A 20 7.41 -3.02 7.59
N GLY A 21 6.39 -3.50 8.29
CA GLY A 21 5.24 -2.71 8.71
C GLY A 21 4.03 -3.56 9.05
N ASP A 22 2.87 -2.91 9.08
CA ASP A 22 1.59 -3.55 9.36
C ASP A 22 0.97 -4.13 8.08
N VAL A 23 0.42 -5.34 8.19
CA VAL A 23 -0.45 -5.93 7.17
C VAL A 23 -1.89 -5.83 7.63
N LEU A 24 -2.72 -5.18 6.81
CA LEU A 24 -4.13 -4.93 7.06
C LEU A 24 -4.99 -5.72 6.08
N ASP A 25 -6.21 -6.06 6.52
CA ASP A 25 -7.18 -6.72 5.68
C ASP A 25 -7.83 -5.76 4.67
N ASP A 26 -8.20 -6.28 3.51
CA ASP A 26 -8.94 -5.56 2.48
C ASP A 26 -10.31 -6.22 2.23
N VAL A 27 -11.37 -5.63 2.79
CA VAL A 27 -12.74 -6.14 2.68
C VAL A 27 -13.21 -6.23 1.22
N ARG A 28 -12.61 -5.46 0.30
CA ARG A 28 -12.97 -5.48 -1.12
C ARG A 28 -12.48 -6.75 -1.83
N MET A 29 -11.55 -7.49 -1.24
CA MET A 29 -11.02 -8.73 -1.78
C MET A 29 -11.70 -9.93 -1.11
N ILE A 30 -12.54 -10.64 -1.86
CA ILE A 30 -13.37 -11.74 -1.33
C ILE A 30 -12.55 -13.00 -1.07
N ARG A 31 -11.65 -13.34 -2.00
CA ARG A 31 -10.80 -14.54 -1.92
C ARG A 31 -9.34 -14.13 -2.09
N ILE A 32 -8.48 -14.70 -1.26
CA ILE A 32 -7.03 -14.56 -1.36
C ILE A 32 -6.41 -15.93 -1.61
N PRO A 33 -5.28 -16.00 -2.34
CA PRO A 33 -4.54 -17.25 -2.47
C PRO A 33 -3.86 -17.62 -1.13
N ALA A 34 -3.38 -18.86 -1.02
CA ALA A 34 -2.55 -19.29 0.10
C ALA A 34 -1.21 -18.53 0.08
N LEU A 35 -1.12 -17.45 0.87
CA LEU A 35 0.03 -16.57 0.92
C LEU A 35 0.91 -16.89 2.12
N ARG A 36 2.23 -16.82 1.93
CA ARG A 36 3.20 -16.81 3.02
C ARG A 36 3.67 -15.38 3.21
N VAL A 37 3.29 -14.77 4.34
CA VAL A 37 3.52 -13.35 4.59
C VAL A 37 4.30 -13.19 5.89
N CYS A 38 5.40 -12.45 5.86
CA CYS A 38 6.13 -11.99 7.03
C CYS A 38 5.89 -10.50 7.25
N ALA A 39 5.53 -10.11 8.47
CA ALA A 39 5.32 -8.70 8.81
C ALA A 39 5.66 -8.38 10.27
N LEU A 40 5.74 -7.09 10.61
CA LEU A 40 5.91 -6.65 12.00
C LEU A 40 4.61 -6.80 12.79
N ARG A 41 3.47 -6.47 12.16
CA ARG A 41 2.14 -6.64 12.76
C ARG A 41 1.13 -7.10 11.72
N PHE A 42 0.17 -7.89 12.16
CA PHE A 42 -1.02 -8.26 11.39
C PHE A 42 -2.27 -7.74 12.10
N SER A 43 -3.25 -7.24 11.35
CA SER A 43 -4.60 -7.10 11.91
C SER A 43 -5.19 -8.49 12.18
N LYS A 44 -6.10 -8.59 13.17
CA LYS A 44 -6.77 -9.87 13.51
C LYS A 44 -7.46 -10.47 12.26
N SER A 45 -8.21 -9.63 11.55
CA SER A 45 -8.89 -9.99 10.30
C SER A 45 -7.94 -10.45 9.20
N ALA A 46 -6.78 -9.80 9.02
CA ALA A 46 -5.82 -10.20 8.00
C ALA A 46 -5.21 -11.55 8.34
N ARG A 47 -4.88 -11.78 9.61
CA ARG A 47 -4.34 -13.05 10.09
C ARG A 47 -5.33 -14.19 9.82
N GLU A 48 -6.57 -14.04 10.28
CA GLU A 48 -7.65 -15.03 10.09
C GLU A 48 -7.88 -15.34 8.62
N ARG A 49 -7.89 -14.32 7.76
CA ARG A 49 -8.09 -14.51 6.32
C ARG A 49 -6.92 -15.24 5.66
N ILE A 50 -5.68 -14.88 6.00
CA ILE A 50 -4.47 -15.55 5.49
C ILE A 50 -4.47 -17.01 5.91
N THR A 51 -4.70 -17.32 7.19
CA THR A 51 -4.72 -18.70 7.69
C THR A 51 -5.91 -19.48 7.15
N GLY A 52 -7.08 -18.84 7.00
CA GLY A 52 -8.28 -19.47 6.43
C GLY A 52 -8.13 -19.82 4.95
N ALA A 53 -7.27 -19.11 4.22
CA ALA A 53 -6.88 -19.46 2.86
C ALA A 53 -5.77 -20.53 2.78
N GLY A 54 -5.32 -21.09 3.92
CA GLY A 54 -4.20 -22.04 4.00
C GLY A 54 -2.82 -21.37 3.88
N GLY A 55 -2.73 -20.06 4.11
CA GLY A 55 -1.49 -19.31 4.15
C GLY A 55 -0.82 -19.28 5.53
N GLU A 56 0.39 -18.72 5.58
CA GLU A 56 1.21 -18.61 6.79
C GLU A 56 1.45 -17.14 7.15
N CYS A 57 1.22 -16.78 8.41
CA CYS A 57 1.62 -15.49 8.97
C CYS A 57 2.91 -15.67 9.79
N LEU A 58 4.02 -15.17 9.27
CA LEU A 58 5.36 -15.28 9.85
C LEU A 58 5.75 -14.00 10.58
N THR A 59 6.55 -14.15 11.64
CA THR A 59 7.29 -13.04 12.26
C THR A 59 8.68 -12.90 11.64
N PHE A 60 9.35 -11.77 11.89
CA PHE A 60 10.72 -11.57 11.40
C PHE A 60 11.74 -12.54 12.02
N ASP A 61 11.53 -12.96 13.28
CA ASP A 61 12.37 -13.97 13.92
C ASP A 61 12.24 -15.33 13.21
N GLN A 62 11.00 -15.73 12.88
CA GLN A 62 10.73 -16.94 12.11
C GLN A 62 11.30 -16.83 10.69
N LEU A 63 11.19 -15.66 10.06
CA LEU A 63 11.78 -15.41 8.74
C LEU A 63 13.30 -15.55 8.77
N ALA A 64 13.97 -15.06 9.81
CA ALA A 64 15.42 -15.17 9.96
C ALA A 64 15.87 -16.63 10.04
N MET A 65 15.08 -17.51 10.66
CA MET A 65 15.36 -18.95 10.71
C MET A 65 15.11 -19.65 9.35
N VAL A 66 14.04 -19.26 8.65
CA VAL A 66 13.63 -19.90 7.38
C VAL A 66 14.46 -19.43 6.19
N ALA A 67 14.79 -18.13 6.14
CA ALA A 67 15.47 -17.48 5.03
C ALA A 67 16.47 -16.42 5.56
N PRO A 68 17.54 -16.82 6.27
CA PRO A 68 18.51 -15.90 6.88
C PRO A 68 19.17 -14.97 5.84
N THR A 69 19.37 -15.46 4.62
CA THR A 69 19.93 -14.68 3.50
C THR A 69 18.89 -13.92 2.68
N GLY A 70 17.59 -14.08 2.98
CA GLY A 70 16.49 -13.52 2.20
C GLY A 70 16.24 -14.21 0.85
N LYS A 71 16.82 -15.39 0.60
CA LYS A 71 16.56 -16.16 -0.63
C LYS A 71 15.07 -16.50 -0.76
N ASN A 72 14.51 -16.32 -1.96
CA ASN A 72 13.08 -16.51 -2.26
C ASN A 72 12.14 -15.69 -1.37
N THR A 73 12.55 -14.49 -0.98
CA THR A 73 11.68 -13.49 -0.34
C THR A 73 11.34 -12.37 -1.32
N PHE A 74 10.20 -11.74 -1.13
CA PHE A 74 9.77 -10.57 -1.91
C PHE A 74 9.49 -9.41 -0.98
N LEU A 75 10.43 -8.47 -0.91
CA LEU A 75 10.31 -7.28 -0.07
C LEU A 75 9.29 -6.30 -0.67
N LEU A 76 8.31 -5.95 0.14
CA LEU A 76 7.19 -5.08 -0.20
C LEU A 76 7.17 -3.82 0.66
N ARG A 77 6.59 -2.76 0.11
CA ARG A 77 6.30 -1.52 0.83
C ARG A 77 4.86 -1.08 0.55
N GLY A 78 4.17 -0.67 1.61
CA GLY A 78 2.83 -0.09 1.51
C GLY A 78 2.82 1.24 0.73
N ARG A 79 1.68 1.58 0.11
CA ARG A 79 1.52 2.83 -0.64
C ARG A 79 1.50 4.01 0.33
N LYS A 80 2.42 4.97 0.13
CA LYS A 80 2.51 6.20 0.96
C LYS A 80 1.96 7.46 0.28
N SER A 81 1.92 7.49 -1.05
CA SER A 81 1.45 8.66 -1.82
C SER A 81 -0.06 8.89 -1.74
N GLY A 82 -0.85 7.87 -1.37
CA GLY A 82 -2.28 7.99 -1.14
C GLY A 82 -2.66 8.53 0.24
N ARG A 83 -1.69 8.84 1.10
CA ARG A 83 -1.95 9.40 2.44
C ARG A 83 -2.60 10.78 2.32
N GLU A 84 -3.49 11.09 3.26
CA GLU A 84 -4.21 12.36 3.26
C GLU A 84 -3.26 13.56 3.39
N SER A 85 -2.23 13.46 4.22
CA SER A 85 -1.22 14.52 4.38
C SER A 85 -0.53 14.90 3.07
N VAL A 86 -0.22 13.91 2.22
CA VAL A 86 0.44 14.14 0.93
C VAL A 86 -0.45 14.92 -0.04
N LYS A 87 -1.78 14.79 0.08
CA LYS A 87 -2.71 15.56 -0.75
C LYS A 87 -2.61 17.06 -0.46
N HIS A 88 -2.17 17.46 0.73
CA HIS A 88 -2.01 18.86 1.11
C HIS A 88 -0.65 19.45 0.73
N PHE A 89 0.26 18.67 0.13
CA PHE A 89 1.58 19.18 -0.24
C PHE A 89 1.49 20.13 -1.45
N GLY A 90 2.18 21.27 -1.34
CA GLY A 90 2.10 22.38 -2.30
C GLY A 90 0.99 23.36 -1.97
N ALA A 91 0.85 24.41 -2.78
CA ALA A 91 -0.14 25.47 -2.54
C ALA A 91 -1.38 25.27 -3.43
N ALA A 92 -2.57 25.27 -2.84
CA ALA A 92 -3.84 25.08 -3.55
C ALA A 92 -4.26 26.30 -4.39
N GLY A 93 -3.54 27.41 -4.35
CA GLY A 93 -3.77 28.63 -5.13
C GLY A 93 -2.86 28.78 -6.37
N VAL A 94 -1.79 27.99 -6.48
CA VAL A 94 -0.77 28.13 -7.52
C VAL A 94 -1.19 27.37 -8.80
N PRO A 95 -1.11 27.98 -10.00
CA PRO A 95 -1.37 27.28 -11.26
C PRO A 95 -0.56 25.99 -11.41
N GLY A 96 -1.20 24.89 -11.83
CA GLY A 96 -0.54 23.57 -11.98
C GLY A 96 -0.42 22.73 -10.71
N SER A 97 -0.68 23.29 -9.53
CA SER A 97 -0.79 22.51 -8.30
C SER A 97 -2.08 21.67 -8.29
N HIS A 98 -2.20 20.64 -7.46
CA HIS A 98 -3.49 20.00 -7.16
C HIS A 98 -3.64 19.76 -5.66
N ALA A 99 -2.92 20.55 -4.85
CA ALA A 99 -2.96 20.45 -3.41
C ALA A 99 -4.39 20.63 -2.89
N LYS A 100 -4.81 19.74 -2.00
CA LYS A 100 -6.00 19.90 -1.19
C LYS A 100 -5.71 20.99 -0.16
N PRO A 101 -6.57 22.01 -0.05
CA PRO A 101 -6.41 23.03 0.98
C PRO A 101 -6.85 22.53 2.37
N PHE A 102 -6.33 23.16 3.42
CA PHE A 102 -6.65 22.83 4.81
C PHE A 102 -7.91 23.56 5.28
N THR A 103 -9.01 22.83 5.44
CA THR A 103 -10.28 23.38 5.91
C THR A 103 -10.98 22.47 6.88
N SER A 104 -11.54 23.03 7.94
CA SER A 104 -12.56 22.36 8.75
C SER A 104 -13.90 22.26 8.01
N ASN A 105 -14.32 23.35 7.35
CA ASN A 105 -15.57 23.40 6.58
C ASN A 105 -15.31 23.31 5.07
N ARG A 106 -15.83 22.27 4.42
CA ARG A 106 -15.66 22.03 2.99
C ARG A 106 -16.27 23.11 2.10
N GLY A 107 -17.31 23.82 2.58
CA GLY A 107 -17.99 24.87 1.82
C GLY A 107 -17.22 26.19 1.76
N LYS A 108 -16.40 26.50 2.78
CA LYS A 108 -15.76 27.83 2.95
C LYS A 108 -14.79 28.19 1.80
N GLU A 109 -14.16 27.19 1.20
CA GLU A 109 -13.21 27.38 0.11
C GLU A 109 -13.75 26.97 -1.26
N ARG A 110 -15.06 26.73 -1.37
CA ARG A 110 -15.67 26.45 -2.66
C ARG A 110 -15.69 27.72 -3.49
N GLN A 111 -14.90 27.75 -4.56
CA GLN A 111 -14.84 28.87 -5.50
C GLN A 111 -15.69 28.61 -6.76
N ARG A 112 -16.29 29.69 -7.28
CA ARG A 112 -16.90 29.75 -8.62
C ARG A 112 -15.83 29.44 -9.67
N VAL A 113 -16.23 28.85 -10.79
CA VAL A 113 -15.29 28.37 -11.83
C VAL A 113 -14.37 29.48 -12.33
N GLY A 114 -14.90 30.69 -12.55
CA GLY A 114 -14.12 31.84 -13.03
C GLY A 114 -13.08 32.39 -12.04
N SER A 115 -13.23 32.09 -10.74
CA SER A 115 -12.28 32.54 -9.70
C SER A 115 -11.22 31.48 -9.38
N ARG A 116 -11.25 30.31 -10.04
CA ARG A 116 -10.28 29.24 -9.81
C ARG A 116 -8.99 29.53 -10.57
N ARG A 117 -7.87 29.13 -9.98
CA ARG A 117 -6.58 29.07 -10.66
C ARG A 117 -6.60 28.14 -11.89
N ARG A 118 -5.66 28.32 -12.80
CA ARG A 118 -5.45 27.41 -13.94
C ARG A 118 -5.02 26.03 -13.42
N ALA A 119 -5.74 25.00 -13.86
CA ALA A 119 -5.55 23.64 -13.37
C ALA A 119 -4.19 23.07 -13.77
N PHE A 120 -3.79 23.23 -15.04
CA PHE A 120 -2.54 22.73 -15.58
C PHE A 120 -1.53 23.86 -15.81
N ARG A 121 -0.25 23.57 -15.62
CA ARG A 121 0.89 24.42 -15.96
C ARG A 121 2.07 23.52 -16.30
N HIS A 122 2.78 23.81 -17.39
CA HIS A 122 4.05 23.15 -17.70
C HIS A 122 5.04 23.40 -16.57
N LYS A 123 5.85 22.38 -16.28
CA LYS A 123 6.94 22.50 -15.33
C LYS A 123 8.05 23.37 -15.91
#